data_AF-A0A7Y7BA02-F1
#
_entry.id   AF-A0A7Y7BA02-F1
#
_cell.length_a   1.000
_cell.length_b   1.000
_cell.length_c   1.000
_cell.angle_alpha   90.00
_cell.angle_beta   90.00
_cell.angle_gamma   90.00
#
_symmetry.space_group_name_H-M   'P 1'
#
loop_
_entity.id
_entity.type
_entity.pdbx_description
1 polymer ?
#
loop_
_entity_poly.entity_id
_entity_poly.type
_entity_poly.pdbx_seq_one_letter_code
_entity_poly.pdbx_strand_id
1 'polypeptide(L)'
;LLFRVVQGHAPYPEEGTAELLQAVCTEPPAYAEECGALRPVVESLMRKDPAERPEFEELRGWLRSLIRSAPEPDIGSRTVTVPSIGMLTSGERPLTLGRGAVRLPVVRRRGELVRRRGARMATAEAAAHGRHKKHLQEQRVPAATRSPHRLGRLLVGAVLLALLGAVLYALLFMPRAEETTGSTATDRTGAAGSVGTVPQGAGGAGRLGQASAPGSREDGTTAPGDLAQGFSVREDPKGFSVAVAKDWQRVGDNDRGQVVYAGGAYELIVVPGRDKAADVGTDPMAYQADKEPELAPYRSSSWSGASGLRRTDVGGTTTAEGTFTWNDSSGRPLYVRNAAMLLKGRYHLLQVIGPADRQRSVDTFFDQASATYRTDG
;
A
#
# COMPACT_ATOMS: atom_id res chain seq x y z
N LEU A 1 -18.91 2.01 -6.40
CA LEU A 1 -19.16 2.05 -4.94
C LEU A 1 -20.58 2.48 -4.58
N LEU A 2 -21.16 3.51 -5.22
CA LEU A 2 -22.51 4.00 -4.93
C LEU A 2 -23.59 2.89 -4.98
N PHE A 3 -23.64 2.09 -6.05
CA PHE A 3 -24.56 0.94 -6.16
C PHE A 3 -24.52 0.03 -4.93
N ARG A 4 -23.32 -0.34 -4.47
CA ARG A 4 -23.12 -1.21 -3.29
C ARG A 4 -23.55 -0.57 -1.98
N VAL A 5 -23.40 0.75 -1.84
CA VAL A 5 -23.85 1.46 -0.64
C VAL A 5 -25.37 1.43 -0.54
N VAL A 6 -26.07 1.47 -1.67
CA VAL A 6 -27.53 1.47 -1.73
C VAL A 6 -28.10 0.05 -1.68
N GLN A 7 -27.54 -0.89 -2.46
CA GLN A 7 -28.04 -2.26 -2.64
C GLN A 7 -27.44 -3.29 -1.67
N GLY A 8 -26.33 -2.96 -1.01
CA GLY A 8 -25.61 -3.88 -0.11
C GLY A 8 -24.73 -4.94 -0.79
N HIS A 9 -24.79 -5.09 -2.12
CA HIS A 9 -23.95 -6.01 -2.89
C HIS A 9 -23.26 -5.31 -4.08
N ALA A 10 -22.24 -5.95 -4.67
CA ALA A 10 -21.62 -5.41 -5.89
C ALA A 10 -22.50 -5.65 -7.12
N PRO A 11 -22.33 -4.83 -8.18
CA PRO A 11 -23.03 -5.02 -9.44
C PRO A 11 -22.47 -6.17 -10.28
N TYR A 12 -21.27 -6.66 -9.95
CA TYR A 12 -20.59 -7.79 -10.59
C TYR A 12 -20.05 -8.74 -9.49
N PRO A 13 -19.86 -10.03 -9.79
CA PRO A 13 -19.26 -10.98 -8.85
C PRO A 13 -17.80 -10.61 -8.54
N GLU A 14 -17.39 -10.71 -7.27
CA GLU A 14 -16.03 -10.36 -6.80
C GLU A 14 -15.22 -11.58 -6.31
N GLU A 15 -15.71 -12.80 -6.55
CA GLU A 15 -15.07 -14.02 -6.05
C GLU A 15 -13.71 -14.28 -6.75
N GLY A 16 -13.60 -14.01 -8.05
CA GLY A 16 -12.37 -14.13 -8.84
C GLY A 16 -12.06 -12.90 -9.71
N THR A 17 -10.78 -12.59 -9.92
CA THR A 17 -10.37 -11.45 -10.78
C THR A 17 -10.66 -11.72 -12.25
N ALA A 18 -10.38 -12.93 -12.73
CA ALA A 18 -10.66 -13.33 -14.11
C ALA A 18 -12.16 -13.33 -14.42
N GLU A 19 -12.97 -13.86 -13.50
CA GLU A 19 -14.44 -13.88 -13.60
C GLU A 19 -15.03 -12.48 -13.56
N LEU A 20 -14.53 -11.59 -12.69
CA LEU A 20 -14.93 -10.18 -12.66
C LEU A 20 -14.62 -9.47 -13.98
N LEU A 21 -13.41 -9.65 -14.53
CA LEU A 21 -13.04 -9.03 -15.80
C LEU A 21 -13.90 -9.56 -16.96
N GLN A 22 -14.20 -10.85 -16.96
CA GLN A 22 -15.11 -11.45 -17.93
C GLN A 22 -16.51 -10.84 -17.81
N ALA A 23 -17.10 -10.85 -16.62
CA ALA A 23 -18.44 -10.32 -16.36
C ALA A 23 -18.56 -8.83 -16.73
N VAL A 24 -17.56 -8.01 -16.40
CA VAL A 24 -17.54 -6.58 -16.79
C VAL A 24 -17.54 -6.41 -18.31
N CYS A 25 -16.80 -7.24 -19.04
CA CYS A 25 -16.74 -7.18 -20.50
C CYS A 25 -18.01 -7.73 -21.17
N THR A 26 -18.53 -8.88 -20.73
CA THR A 26 -19.56 -9.62 -21.45
C THR A 26 -20.98 -9.39 -20.94
N GLU A 27 -21.15 -9.10 -19.65
CA GLU A 27 -22.47 -9.05 -19.01
C GLU A 27 -22.93 -7.62 -18.74
N PRO A 28 -24.21 -7.29 -18.93
CA PRO A 28 -24.75 -6.01 -18.48
C PRO A 28 -24.64 -5.90 -16.95
N PRO A 29 -24.45 -4.68 -16.41
CA PRO A 29 -24.45 -4.49 -14.97
C PRO A 29 -25.79 -4.91 -14.35
N ALA A 30 -25.76 -5.32 -13.08
CA ALA A 30 -26.97 -5.57 -12.31
C ALA A 30 -27.91 -4.34 -12.32
N TYR A 31 -29.21 -4.58 -12.48
CA TYR A 31 -30.22 -3.53 -12.52
C TYR A 31 -30.31 -2.78 -11.18
N ALA A 32 -30.46 -1.46 -11.24
CA ALA A 32 -30.52 -0.58 -10.08
C ALA A 32 -31.96 -0.36 -9.59
N GLU A 33 -32.84 -1.35 -9.70
CA GLU A 33 -34.29 -1.17 -9.47
C GLU A 33 -34.59 -0.76 -8.03
N GLU A 34 -33.87 -1.32 -7.06
CA GLU A 34 -34.04 -1.00 -5.63
C GLU A 34 -33.32 0.30 -5.22
N CYS A 35 -32.70 1.04 -6.16
CA CYS A 35 -32.03 2.31 -5.84
C CYS A 35 -32.99 3.51 -5.67
N GLY A 36 -34.30 3.31 -5.85
CA GLY A 36 -35.31 4.36 -5.67
C GLY A 36 -35.02 5.62 -6.48
N ALA A 37 -35.09 6.79 -5.85
CA ALA A 37 -34.83 8.08 -6.51
C ALA A 37 -33.40 8.24 -7.05
N LEU A 38 -32.44 7.43 -6.57
CA LEU A 38 -31.06 7.43 -7.06
C LEU A 38 -30.85 6.55 -8.30
N ARG A 39 -31.87 5.77 -8.71
CA ARG A 39 -31.76 4.85 -9.85
C ARG A 39 -31.19 5.49 -11.13
N PRO A 40 -31.67 6.66 -11.61
CA PRO A 40 -31.16 7.25 -12.84
C PRO A 40 -29.67 7.62 -12.78
N VAL A 41 -29.22 8.07 -11.61
CA VAL A 41 -27.82 8.42 -11.35
C VAL A 41 -26.95 7.17 -11.36
N VAL A 42 -27.39 6.12 -10.66
CA VAL A 42 -26.65 4.86 -10.55
C VAL A 42 -26.55 4.17 -11.91
N GLU A 43 -27.63 4.09 -12.68
CA GLU A 43 -27.61 3.50 -14.03
C GLU A 43 -26.70 4.27 -14.99
N SER A 44 -26.73 5.60 -14.94
CA SER A 44 -25.88 6.45 -15.80
C SER A 44 -24.39 6.27 -15.51
N LEU A 45 -24.00 6.14 -14.23
CA LEU A 45 -22.62 5.86 -13.83
C LEU A 45 -22.15 4.45 -14.19
N MET A 46 -23.09 3.53 -14.41
CA MET A 46 -22.81 2.12 -14.70
C MET A 46 -22.76 1.80 -16.20
N ARG A 47 -22.91 2.81 -17.07
CA ARG A 47 -22.73 2.63 -18.52
C ARG A 47 -21.32 2.11 -18.83
N LYS A 48 -21.23 1.12 -19.71
CA LYS A 48 -19.95 0.47 -20.07
C LYS A 48 -19.01 1.44 -20.79
N ASP A 49 -19.55 2.20 -21.74
CA ASP A 49 -18.80 3.24 -22.44
C ASP A 49 -18.57 4.44 -21.49
N PRO A 50 -17.31 4.84 -21.23
CA PRO A 50 -17.03 6.03 -20.44
C PRO A 50 -17.53 7.33 -21.07
N ALA A 51 -17.64 7.42 -22.40
CA ALA A 51 -18.08 8.63 -23.10
C ALA A 51 -19.59 8.88 -22.94
N GLU A 52 -20.37 7.86 -22.62
CA GLU A 52 -21.80 8.00 -22.34
C GLU A 52 -22.11 8.35 -20.87
N ARG A 53 -21.09 8.40 -20.01
CA ARG A 53 -21.28 8.73 -18.59
C ARG A 53 -21.41 10.25 -18.43
N PRO A 54 -22.31 10.72 -17.55
CA PRO A 54 -22.48 12.14 -17.31
C PRO A 54 -21.20 12.74 -16.72
N GLU A 55 -20.89 13.97 -17.14
CA GLU A 55 -19.78 14.74 -16.61
C GLU A 55 -20.03 15.14 -15.15
N PHE A 56 -18.95 15.49 -14.44
CA PHE A 56 -19.00 15.76 -13.01
C PHE A 56 -20.03 16.85 -12.62
N GLU A 57 -20.13 17.92 -13.42
CA GLU A 57 -21.02 19.04 -13.14
C GLU A 57 -22.50 18.66 -13.30
N GLU A 58 -22.81 17.88 -14.33
CA GLU A 58 -24.16 17.36 -14.60
C GLU A 58 -24.60 16.42 -13.47
N LEU A 59 -23.72 15.48 -13.09
CA LEU A 59 -23.94 14.57 -11.98
C LEU A 59 -24.19 15.32 -10.66
N ARG A 60 -23.40 16.36 -10.39
CA ARG A 60 -23.56 17.22 -9.22
C ARG A 60 -24.90 17.97 -9.25
N GLY A 61 -25.33 18.44 -10.42
CA GLY A 61 -26.62 19.08 -10.64
C GLY A 61 -27.79 18.15 -10.31
N TRP A 62 -27.75 16.91 -10.82
CA TRP A 62 -28.76 15.89 -10.55
C TRP A 62 -28.83 15.54 -9.06
N LEU A 63 -27.69 15.32 -8.41
CA LEU A 63 -27.66 15.02 -6.96
C LEU A 63 -28.21 16.18 -6.13
N ARG A 64 -27.89 17.44 -6.47
CA ARG A 64 -28.46 18.61 -5.78
C ARG A 64 -29.96 18.73 -5.99
N SER A 65 -30.45 18.39 -7.18
CA SER A 65 -31.88 18.35 -7.47
C SER A 65 -32.57 17.29 -6.63
N LEU A 66 -32.01 16.08 -6.57
CA LEU A 66 -32.53 14.97 -5.77
C LEU A 66 -32.54 15.28 -4.27
N ILE A 67 -31.50 15.91 -3.74
CA ILE A 67 -31.47 16.36 -2.33
C ILE A 67 -32.56 17.39 -2.06
N ARG A 68 -32.83 18.30 -3.01
CA ARG A 68 -33.89 19.31 -2.86
C ARG A 68 -35.28 18.70 -2.91
N SER A 69 -35.48 17.65 -3.70
CA SER A 69 -36.75 16.93 -3.81
C SER A 69 -36.89 15.77 -2.82
N ALA A 70 -35.86 15.47 -2.03
CA ALA A 70 -35.88 14.37 -1.09
C ALA A 70 -36.91 14.67 0.02
N PRO A 71 -37.87 13.77 0.30
CA PRO A 71 -38.74 13.90 1.44
C PRO A 71 -37.91 14.03 2.72
N GLU A 72 -38.29 14.93 3.61
CA GLU A 72 -37.67 14.96 4.94
C GLU A 72 -37.89 13.59 5.60
N PRO A 73 -36.86 12.99 6.21
CA PRO A 73 -37.02 11.72 6.88
C PRO A 73 -38.02 11.90 8.03
N ASP A 74 -39.15 11.20 7.96
CA ASP A 74 -40.15 11.22 9.04
C ASP A 74 -39.47 10.92 10.37
N ILE A 75 -39.79 11.73 11.39
CA ILE A 75 -39.26 11.61 12.74
C ILE A 75 -39.61 10.21 13.27
N GLY A 76 -38.60 9.32 13.35
CA GLY A 76 -38.78 7.92 13.74
C GLY A 76 -38.37 6.90 12.67
N SER A 77 -38.12 7.32 11.43
CA SER A 77 -37.36 6.51 10.48
C SER A 77 -35.97 6.25 11.05
N ARG A 78 -35.45 5.02 10.91
CA ARG A 78 -34.09 4.66 11.34
C ARG A 78 -33.09 5.45 10.49
N THR A 79 -32.83 6.71 10.86
CA THR A 79 -31.76 7.50 10.29
C THR A 79 -30.45 6.87 10.70
N VAL A 80 -29.78 6.23 9.76
CA VAL A 80 -28.40 5.78 9.95
C VAL A 80 -27.55 7.04 9.96
N THR A 81 -27.03 7.40 11.14
CA THR A 81 -26.02 8.44 11.25
C THR A 81 -24.77 7.95 10.52
N VAL A 82 -24.58 8.40 9.28
CA VAL A 82 -23.31 8.21 8.58
C VAL A 82 -22.32 9.16 9.26
N PRO A 83 -21.16 8.68 9.75
CA PRO A 83 -20.15 9.58 10.30
C PRO A 83 -19.75 10.56 9.19
N SER A 84 -19.94 11.87 9.42
CA SER A 84 -19.46 12.89 8.49
C SER A 84 -17.97 12.65 8.29
N ILE A 85 -17.56 12.33 7.06
CA ILE A 85 -16.16 12.41 6.64
C ILE A 85 -15.85 13.91 6.72
N GLY A 86 -15.26 14.33 7.84
CA GLY A 86 -15.09 15.73 8.18
C GLY A 86 -14.35 16.47 7.07
N MET A 87 -15.05 17.35 6.37
CA MET A 87 -14.40 18.53 5.82
C MET A 87 -14.01 19.37 7.02
N LEU A 88 -12.71 19.41 7.30
CA LEU A 88 -12.12 20.31 8.29
C LEU A 88 -12.32 21.74 7.78
N THR A 89 -13.42 22.38 8.18
CA THR A 89 -13.52 23.83 8.12
C THR A 89 -12.61 24.38 9.19
N SER A 90 -11.57 25.09 8.76
CA SER A 90 -10.63 25.80 9.62
C SER A 90 -11.37 26.65 10.66
N GLY A 91 -11.20 26.37 11.95
CA GLY A 91 -11.53 27.35 12.98
C GLY A 91 -11.94 26.88 14.37
N GLU A 92 -12.43 25.66 14.58
CA GLU A 92 -12.99 25.29 15.89
C GLU A 92 -12.20 24.18 16.59
N ARG A 93 -11.77 24.47 17.82
CA ARG A 93 -11.12 23.53 18.73
C ARG A 93 -12.13 22.44 19.13
N PRO A 94 -11.80 21.14 19.05
CA PRO A 94 -12.67 20.11 19.58
C PRO A 94 -12.66 20.18 21.11
N LEU A 95 -13.82 20.47 21.70
CA LEU A 95 -14.07 20.19 23.10
C LEU A 95 -14.00 18.67 23.31
N THR A 96 -13.31 18.32 24.39
CA THR A 96 -13.03 16.97 24.85
C THR A 96 -14.27 16.07 24.91
N LEU A 97 -14.35 15.10 24.00
CA LEU A 97 -15.17 13.90 24.18
C LEU A 97 -14.38 12.66 23.72
N GLY A 98 -14.12 11.76 24.68
CA GLY A 98 -13.92 10.32 24.49
C GLY A 98 -13.00 9.83 23.36
N ARG A 99 -11.83 9.30 23.76
CA ARG A 99 -11.00 8.35 22.98
C ARG A 99 -11.83 7.46 22.03
N GLY A 100 -11.67 7.65 20.74
CA GLY A 100 -11.84 6.59 19.74
C GLY A 100 -12.88 6.83 18.66
N ALA A 101 -12.52 7.56 17.58
CA ALA A 101 -13.20 7.43 16.28
C ALA A 101 -12.40 8.04 15.11
N VAL A 102 -11.12 7.65 14.94
CA VAL A 102 -10.53 7.59 13.60
C VAL A 102 -10.18 6.13 13.36
N ARG A 103 -11.23 5.30 13.25
CA ARG A 103 -11.06 3.95 12.73
C ARG A 103 -11.00 4.09 11.21
N LEU A 104 -9.80 3.99 10.65
CA LEU A 104 -9.64 3.72 9.23
C LEU A 104 -10.54 2.54 8.84
N PRO A 105 -11.10 2.51 7.62
CA PRO A 105 -11.81 1.33 7.13
C PRO A 105 -10.92 0.11 7.28
N VAL A 106 -11.31 -0.84 8.13
CA VAL A 106 -10.57 -2.09 8.32
C VAL A 106 -10.53 -2.81 6.98
N VAL A 107 -9.32 -3.06 6.46
CA VAL A 107 -9.11 -3.90 5.28
C VAL A 107 -9.65 -5.29 5.61
N ARG A 108 -10.77 -5.65 5.00
CA ARG A 108 -11.36 -6.98 5.15
C ARG A 108 -10.51 -7.97 4.37
N ARG A 109 -10.09 -9.07 5.00
CA ARG A 109 -9.52 -10.21 4.28
C ARG A 109 -10.61 -10.85 3.43
N ARG A 110 -10.24 -11.22 2.21
CA ARG A 110 -11.08 -11.92 1.23
C ARG A 110 -11.72 -13.16 1.89
N GLY A 111 -13.05 -13.25 1.87
CA GLY A 111 -13.77 -14.50 2.16
C GLY A 111 -14.45 -14.70 3.51
N GLU A 112 -14.38 -13.76 4.47
CA GLU A 112 -15.07 -13.96 5.77
C GLU A 112 -16.41 -13.21 5.86
N LEU A 113 -17.49 -13.90 5.48
CA LEU A 113 -18.84 -13.51 5.85
C LEU A 113 -19.03 -13.82 7.34
N VAL A 114 -19.15 -12.78 8.17
CA VAL A 114 -19.72 -12.92 9.51
C VAL A 114 -21.16 -13.41 9.35
N ARG A 115 -21.35 -14.74 9.45
CA ARG A 115 -22.65 -15.31 9.80
C ARG A 115 -22.95 -14.84 11.22
N ARG A 116 -23.74 -13.77 11.34
CA ARG A 116 -24.34 -13.37 12.61
C ARG A 116 -25.35 -14.45 12.98
N ARG A 117 -24.89 -15.42 13.79
CA ARG A 117 -25.70 -16.52 14.31
C ARG A 117 -26.60 -15.98 15.42
N GLY A 118 -27.86 -15.72 15.07
CA GLY A 118 -29.04 -15.86 15.93
C GLY A 118 -29.23 -14.86 17.09
N ALA A 119 -30.08 -13.86 16.87
CA ALA A 119 -31.10 -13.49 17.85
C ALA A 119 -32.44 -13.39 17.09
N ARG A 120 -33.34 -14.29 17.44
CA ARG A 120 -34.65 -14.57 16.86
C ARG A 120 -35.67 -13.81 17.70
N MET A 121 -36.54 -13.00 17.09
CA MET A 121 -38.00 -12.96 17.34
C MET A 121 -38.67 -11.80 16.59
N ALA A 122 -39.68 -12.18 15.78
CA ALA A 122 -40.92 -11.51 15.33
C ALA A 122 -40.83 -10.06 14.78
N THR A 123 -41.32 -9.74 13.57
CA THR A 123 -42.66 -10.03 13.02
C THR A 123 -42.63 -10.29 11.49
N ALA A 124 -43.66 -10.99 11.02
CA ALA A 124 -43.88 -11.45 9.66
C ALA A 124 -44.41 -10.35 8.72
N GLU A 125 -44.01 -10.34 7.45
CA GLU A 125 -44.92 -10.56 6.32
C GLU A 125 -44.20 -10.78 4.97
N ALA A 126 -44.97 -11.29 4.03
CA ALA A 126 -44.69 -12.06 2.81
C ALA A 126 -43.76 -11.48 1.71
N ALA A 127 -43.14 -12.44 0.97
CA ALA A 127 -43.03 -12.56 -0.51
C ALA A 127 -41.63 -13.07 -0.92
N ALA A 128 -41.32 -14.36 -1.05
CA ALA A 128 -41.72 -15.36 -2.05
C ALA A 128 -40.81 -15.42 -3.32
N HIS A 129 -40.24 -16.62 -3.55
CA HIS A 129 -39.57 -17.17 -4.74
C HIS A 129 -38.07 -16.83 -4.94
N GLY A 130 -37.14 -17.74 -5.27
CA GLY A 130 -37.25 -19.14 -5.70
C GLY A 130 -35.95 -19.95 -5.54
N ARG A 131 -36.13 -21.17 -5.03
CA ARG A 131 -35.50 -22.49 -5.30
C ARG A 131 -34.04 -22.55 -5.79
N HIS A 132 -33.19 -23.26 -5.02
CA HIS A 132 -32.56 -24.52 -5.46
C HIS A 132 -32.32 -25.46 -4.26
N LYS A 133 -33.00 -26.61 -4.28
CA LYS A 133 -32.78 -27.78 -3.41
C LYS A 133 -31.54 -28.55 -3.88
N LYS A 134 -30.62 -28.91 -2.98
CA LYS A 134 -29.87 -30.18 -3.06
C LYS A 134 -29.76 -30.82 -1.69
N HIS A 135 -29.74 -32.15 -1.77
CA HIS A 135 -30.08 -33.18 -0.80
C HIS A 135 -29.03 -33.31 0.33
N LEU A 136 -29.51 -33.54 1.56
CA LEU A 136 -28.76 -33.94 2.75
C LEU A 136 -29.02 -35.42 3.00
N GLN A 137 -27.98 -36.22 3.25
CA GLN A 137 -28.03 -37.42 4.11
C GLN A 137 -26.57 -37.82 4.40
N GLU A 138 -25.98 -37.32 5.49
CA GLU A 138 -25.75 -38.02 6.77
C GLU A 138 -24.81 -39.23 6.69
N GLN A 139 -23.65 -39.11 7.34
CA GLN A 139 -23.03 -40.22 8.08
C GLN A 139 -22.49 -39.71 9.43
N ARG A 140 -22.85 -40.48 10.46
CA ARG A 140 -22.58 -40.31 11.89
C ARG A 140 -21.07 -40.45 12.24
N VAL A 141 -20.68 -39.88 13.39
CA VAL A 141 -20.14 -40.54 14.63
C VAL A 141 -19.31 -39.53 15.46
N PRO A 142 -19.30 -39.60 16.82
CA PRO A 142 -18.79 -38.55 17.72
C PRO A 142 -17.41 -38.86 18.31
N ALA A 143 -16.64 -37.83 18.74
CA ALA A 143 -15.60 -37.98 19.78
C ALA A 143 -15.05 -36.62 20.27
N ALA A 144 -14.58 -36.63 21.52
CA ALA A 144 -14.20 -35.53 22.40
C ALA A 144 -12.89 -34.77 22.05
N THR A 145 -12.71 -33.57 22.64
CA THR A 145 -11.50 -33.24 23.46
C THR A 145 -11.63 -31.89 24.17
N ARG A 146 -11.12 -31.85 25.41
CA ARG A 146 -11.06 -30.69 26.33
C ARG A 146 -10.09 -29.61 25.81
N SER A 147 -10.42 -28.34 26.03
CA SER A 147 -9.62 -27.19 25.56
C SER A 147 -8.57 -26.69 26.58
N PRO A 148 -7.37 -26.28 26.14
CA PRO A 148 -6.26 -25.86 26.99
C PRO A 148 -6.22 -24.33 27.18
N HIS A 149 -7.09 -23.76 28.02
CA HIS A 149 -7.10 -22.30 28.27
C HIS A 149 -6.38 -21.86 29.55
N ARG A 150 -5.75 -22.77 30.31
CA ARG A 150 -5.10 -22.45 31.59
C ARG A 150 -3.60 -22.17 31.47
N LEU A 151 -2.94 -22.65 30.42
CA LEU A 151 -1.50 -22.46 30.22
C LEU A 151 -1.15 -21.03 29.75
N GLY A 152 -1.98 -20.45 28.87
CA GLY A 152 -1.76 -19.08 28.38
C GLY A 152 -1.90 -18.02 29.48
N ARG A 153 -2.78 -18.23 30.46
CA ARG A 153 -2.94 -17.30 31.59
C ARG A 153 -1.76 -17.33 32.57
N LEU A 154 -1.16 -18.49 32.79
CA LEU A 154 0.03 -18.62 33.64
C LEU A 154 1.25 -17.95 33.01
N LEU A 155 1.43 -18.12 31.70
CA LEU A 155 2.57 -17.52 30.97
C LEU A 155 2.49 -15.99 30.94
N VAL A 156 1.28 -15.44 30.72
CA VAL A 156 1.06 -13.97 30.79
C VAL A 156 1.34 -13.42 32.19
N GLY A 157 0.93 -14.15 33.25
CA GLY A 157 1.23 -13.77 34.63
C GLY A 157 2.74 -13.71 34.91
N ALA A 158 3.49 -14.70 34.43
CA ALA A 158 4.94 -14.75 34.62
C ALA A 158 5.67 -13.60 33.90
N VAL A 159 5.25 -13.26 32.67
CA VAL A 159 5.83 -12.14 31.89
C VAL A 159 5.56 -10.79 32.55
N LEU A 160 4.34 -10.57 33.05
CA LEU A 160 4.00 -9.34 33.78
C LEU A 160 4.83 -9.17 35.06
N LEU A 161 5.08 -10.26 35.78
CA LEU A 161 5.89 -10.24 37.00
C LEU A 161 7.36 -9.96 36.70
N ALA A 162 7.89 -10.51 35.60
CA ALA A 162 9.25 -10.21 35.12
C ALA A 162 9.41 -8.73 34.69
N LEU A 163 8.43 -8.18 33.96
CA LEU A 163 8.44 -6.77 33.57
C LEU A 163 8.36 -5.84 34.79
N LEU A 164 7.54 -6.18 35.78
CA LEU A 164 7.46 -5.41 37.02
C LEU A 164 8.81 -5.42 37.78
N GLY A 165 9.48 -6.58 37.82
CA GLY A 165 10.83 -6.69 38.38
C GLY A 165 11.87 -5.84 37.64
N ALA A 166 11.81 -5.81 36.30
CA ALA A 166 12.72 -4.99 35.49
C ALA A 166 12.50 -3.48 35.70
N VAL A 167 11.24 -3.04 35.85
CA VAL A 167 10.92 -1.63 36.15
C VAL A 167 11.40 -1.23 37.54
N LEU A 168 11.16 -2.08 38.55
CA LEU A 168 11.67 -1.86 39.91
C LEU A 168 13.20 -1.80 39.94
N TYR A 169 13.87 -2.67 39.18
CA TYR A 169 15.31 -2.66 39.04
C TYR A 169 15.81 -1.35 38.38
N ALA A 170 15.19 -0.91 37.28
CA ALA A 170 15.57 0.33 36.60
C ALA A 170 15.37 1.58 37.46
N LEU A 171 14.32 1.61 38.29
CA LEU A 171 14.08 2.72 39.22
C LEU A 171 15.06 2.73 40.40
N LEU A 172 15.51 1.56 40.86
CA LEU A 172 16.47 1.47 41.97
C LEU A 172 17.93 1.68 41.54
N PHE A 173 18.27 1.42 40.27
CA PHE A 173 19.65 1.42 39.78
C PHE A 173 19.99 2.47 38.73
N MET A 174 19.10 3.44 38.44
CA MET A 174 19.42 4.55 37.54
C MET A 174 19.33 5.93 38.24
N PRO A 175 20.45 6.49 38.73
CA PRO A 175 20.52 7.89 39.13
C PRO A 175 20.39 8.78 37.88
N ARG A 176 19.39 9.68 37.92
CA ARG A 176 19.04 10.61 36.85
C ARG A 176 20.20 11.56 36.51
N ALA A 177 20.42 11.76 35.22
CA ALA A 177 21.09 12.94 34.67
C ALA A 177 20.08 13.73 33.82
N GLU A 178 20.03 15.04 34.09
CA GLU A 178 19.10 16.07 33.64
C GLU A 178 19.25 16.37 32.13
N GLU A 179 18.17 16.54 31.37
CA GLU A 179 17.49 17.82 31.04
C GLU A 179 18.42 18.98 30.64
N THR A 180 18.35 19.39 29.37
CA THR A 180 18.63 20.79 28.99
C THR A 180 17.70 21.24 27.87
N THR A 181 16.74 22.05 28.29
CA THR A 181 15.87 22.95 27.55
C THR A 181 16.66 24.03 26.79
N GLY A 182 16.16 24.46 25.63
CA GLY A 182 16.65 25.66 24.93
C GLY A 182 15.76 26.11 23.77
N SER A 183 14.74 26.91 24.11
CA SER A 183 13.92 27.77 23.22
C SER A 183 14.85 28.78 22.48
N THR A 184 14.59 29.30 21.27
CA THR A 184 13.54 30.28 20.92
C THR A 184 13.46 30.53 19.40
N ALA A 185 12.23 30.86 18.99
CA ALA A 185 11.75 31.51 17.78
C ALA A 185 12.69 32.49 17.04
N THR A 186 12.59 32.50 15.70
CA THR A 186 12.34 33.76 15.00
C THR A 186 11.54 33.55 13.71
N ASP A 187 10.44 34.26 13.67
CA ASP A 187 9.47 34.47 12.61
C ASP A 187 10.09 35.35 11.49
N ARG A 188 9.87 35.04 10.20
CA ARG A 188 9.81 36.04 9.10
C ARG A 188 9.10 35.50 7.86
N THR A 189 7.98 36.16 7.58
CA THR A 189 7.13 36.17 6.39
C THR A 189 7.78 36.88 5.19
N GLY A 190 7.41 36.46 3.96
CA GLY A 190 7.59 37.21 2.70
C GLY A 190 7.20 36.31 1.50
N ALA A 191 5.95 36.29 1.04
CA ALA A 191 5.25 37.24 0.16
C ALA A 191 5.41 36.95 -1.36
N ALA A 192 4.29 36.46 -1.93
CA ALA A 192 3.61 36.86 -3.17
C ALA A 192 4.22 36.69 -4.59
N GLY A 193 3.34 36.21 -5.48
CA GLY A 193 3.31 36.47 -6.94
C GLY A 193 3.87 35.32 -7.79
N SER A 194 3.29 34.87 -8.90
CA SER A 194 2.12 35.32 -9.67
C SER A 194 1.80 34.26 -10.73
N VAL A 195 0.53 34.22 -11.11
CA VAL A 195 -0.07 33.46 -12.23
C VAL A 195 0.50 33.93 -13.57
N GLY A 196 0.67 33.02 -14.54
CA GLY A 196 1.08 33.35 -15.90
C GLY A 196 0.75 32.23 -16.90
N THR A 197 -0.14 32.56 -17.82
CA THR A 197 -0.93 31.73 -18.72
C THR A 197 -0.16 31.15 -19.92
N VAL A 198 -0.66 30.03 -20.44
CA VAL A 198 -0.35 29.41 -21.74
C VAL A 198 -0.66 30.35 -22.90
N PRO A 199 0.05 30.24 -24.05
CA PRO A 199 -0.68 30.13 -25.31
C PRO A 199 -0.25 28.95 -26.18
N GLN A 200 -1.28 28.42 -26.84
CA GLN A 200 -1.32 27.34 -27.81
C GLN A 200 -0.93 27.88 -29.20
N GLY A 201 -0.22 27.07 -30.00
CA GLY A 201 0.04 27.32 -31.41
C GLY A 201 0.03 26.00 -32.19
N ALA A 202 -0.86 25.90 -33.17
CA ALA A 202 -1.19 24.71 -33.94
C ALA A 202 -0.53 24.69 -35.34
N GLY A 203 -0.46 23.48 -35.92
CA GLY A 203 -0.25 23.19 -37.35
C GLY A 203 1.11 22.54 -37.66
N GLY A 204 1.24 21.44 -38.40
CA GLY A 204 0.28 20.58 -39.09
C GLY A 204 1.02 19.62 -40.06
N ALA A 205 0.36 18.49 -40.35
CA ALA A 205 0.45 17.64 -41.55
C ALA A 205 1.55 16.57 -41.74
N GLY A 206 1.07 15.36 -42.07
CA GLY A 206 1.76 14.23 -42.71
C GLY A 206 1.83 12.99 -41.80
N ARG A 207 1.47 11.76 -42.17
CA ARG A 207 1.05 11.12 -43.42
C ARG A 207 0.54 9.72 -43.05
N LEU A 208 -0.52 9.26 -43.71
CA LEU A 208 -1.08 7.90 -43.62
C LEU A 208 -0.11 6.85 -44.20
N GLY A 209 -0.01 5.66 -43.59
CA GLY A 209 0.67 4.52 -44.20
C GLY A 209 0.93 3.30 -43.31
N GLN A 210 0.04 2.32 -43.43
CA GLN A 210 0.27 0.87 -43.42
C GLN A 210 0.57 0.07 -42.13
N ALA A 211 -0.44 -0.74 -41.80
CA ALA A 211 -0.41 -2.20 -41.64
C ALA A 211 0.48 -2.82 -40.55
N SER A 212 -0.17 -3.27 -39.48
CA SER A 212 0.36 -4.30 -38.59
C SER A 212 -0.55 -5.53 -38.64
N ALA A 213 0.02 -6.67 -39.03
CA ALA A 213 -0.50 -8.01 -38.80
C ALA A 213 0.72 -8.92 -38.50
N PRO A 214 0.52 -10.11 -37.93
CA PRO A 214 0.67 -10.33 -36.49
C PRO A 214 1.88 -11.22 -36.18
N GLY A 215 2.66 -10.85 -35.16
CA GLY A 215 3.81 -11.62 -34.68
C GLY A 215 3.55 -12.15 -33.27
N SER A 216 3.65 -13.47 -33.13
CA SER A 216 3.46 -14.23 -31.90
C SER A 216 4.72 -14.24 -31.04
N ARG A 217 4.55 -14.50 -29.73
CA ARG A 217 5.59 -14.89 -28.73
C ARG A 217 6.52 -13.74 -28.29
N GLU A 218 6.94 -13.63 -27.03
CA GLU A 218 7.26 -14.63 -26.00
C GLU A 218 7.32 -13.93 -24.63
N ASP A 219 7.06 -14.68 -23.56
CA ASP A 219 7.25 -14.27 -22.16
C ASP A 219 8.70 -13.82 -21.90
N GLY A 220 8.87 -12.55 -21.51
CA GLY A 220 10.19 -11.97 -21.24
C GLY A 220 10.77 -12.40 -19.90
N THR A 221 11.42 -13.58 -19.87
CA THR A 221 12.52 -13.84 -18.94
C THR A 221 13.77 -13.20 -19.54
N THR A 222 14.17 -12.01 -19.06
CA THR A 222 15.41 -11.36 -19.51
C THR A 222 16.61 -12.13 -18.97
N ALA A 223 17.28 -12.86 -19.87
CA ALA A 223 18.61 -13.41 -19.62
C ALA A 223 19.63 -12.27 -19.38
N PRO A 224 20.67 -12.48 -18.55
CA PRO A 224 21.68 -11.47 -18.28
C PRO A 224 22.57 -11.31 -19.52
N GLY A 225 22.39 -10.24 -20.29
CA GLY A 225 23.09 -10.07 -21.57
C GLY A 225 23.41 -8.63 -21.95
N ASP A 226 22.44 -7.72 -21.91
CA ASP A 226 22.67 -6.34 -22.34
C ASP A 226 22.62 -5.37 -21.16
N LEU A 227 23.81 -5.10 -20.60
CA LEU A 227 24.03 -3.93 -19.76
C LEU A 227 23.67 -2.67 -20.56
N ALA A 228 22.88 -1.78 -19.96
CA ALA A 228 22.58 -0.50 -20.57
C ALA A 228 23.87 0.30 -20.83
N GLN A 229 23.85 1.14 -21.86
CA GLN A 229 24.98 2.00 -22.17
C GLN A 229 25.34 2.88 -20.96
N GLY A 230 26.64 2.96 -20.64
CA GLY A 230 27.12 3.74 -19.49
C GLY A 230 27.27 2.94 -18.20
N PHE A 231 26.93 1.65 -18.19
CA PHE A 231 27.13 0.76 -17.05
C PHE A 231 28.32 -0.18 -17.25
N SER A 232 28.90 -0.63 -16.14
CA SER A 232 29.91 -1.68 -16.09
C SER A 232 29.69 -2.52 -14.84
N VAL A 233 29.79 -3.85 -14.97
CA VAL A 233 29.82 -4.73 -13.80
C VAL A 233 31.12 -4.51 -13.06
N ARG A 234 31.03 -4.24 -11.77
CA ARG A 234 32.17 -4.20 -10.86
C ARG A 234 32.12 -5.41 -9.94
N GLU A 235 33.28 -6.01 -9.72
CA GLU A 235 33.50 -6.99 -8.66
C GLU A 235 34.01 -6.26 -7.42
N ASP A 236 33.34 -6.44 -6.30
CA ASP A 236 33.70 -5.80 -5.04
C ASP A 236 34.51 -6.76 -4.15
N PRO A 237 35.53 -6.28 -3.42
CA PRO A 237 36.28 -7.08 -2.46
C PRO A 237 35.43 -7.75 -1.37
N LYS A 238 34.17 -7.31 -1.15
CA LYS A 238 33.21 -7.97 -0.26
C LYS A 238 32.55 -9.23 -0.84
N GLY A 239 32.98 -9.73 -2.00
CA GLY A 239 32.52 -11.02 -2.55
C GLY A 239 31.17 -10.96 -3.30
N PHE A 240 30.94 -9.84 -3.98
CA PHE A 240 29.79 -9.68 -4.86
C PHE A 240 30.17 -8.95 -6.15
N SER A 241 29.34 -9.08 -7.17
CA SER A 241 29.41 -8.28 -8.39
C SER A 241 28.08 -7.58 -8.65
N VAL A 242 28.15 -6.37 -9.20
CA VAL A 242 26.97 -5.56 -9.50
C VAL A 242 27.27 -4.55 -10.61
N ALA A 243 26.29 -4.27 -11.48
CA ALA A 243 26.39 -3.19 -12.45
C ALA A 243 26.27 -1.84 -11.77
N VAL A 244 27.24 -0.98 -12.06
CA VAL A 244 27.27 0.42 -11.61
C VAL A 244 27.56 1.30 -12.82
N ALA A 245 27.08 2.54 -12.80
CA ALA A 245 27.46 3.52 -13.80
C ALA A 245 28.99 3.76 -13.78
N LYS A 246 29.59 3.90 -14.97
CA LYS A 246 31.05 3.87 -15.17
C LYS A 246 31.79 4.98 -14.42
N ASP A 247 31.16 6.13 -14.25
CA ASP A 247 31.68 7.32 -13.60
C ASP A 247 31.55 7.30 -12.06
N TRP A 248 30.77 6.37 -11.50
CA TRP A 248 30.55 6.29 -10.06
C TRP A 248 31.75 5.74 -9.32
N GLN A 249 32.07 6.35 -8.17
CA GLN A 249 33.19 5.96 -7.34
C GLN A 249 32.73 5.11 -6.16
N ARG A 250 33.52 4.10 -5.80
CA ARG A 250 33.32 3.36 -4.56
C ARG A 250 33.81 4.25 -3.40
N VAL A 251 32.89 4.67 -2.54
CA VAL A 251 33.21 5.52 -1.38
C VAL A 251 33.82 4.70 -0.24
N GLY A 252 33.54 3.40 -0.20
CA GLY A 252 34.14 2.48 0.77
C GLY A 252 33.12 1.61 1.48
N ASP A 253 33.61 0.67 2.27
CA ASP A 253 32.82 -0.01 3.28
C ASP A 253 32.79 0.80 4.57
N ASN A 254 31.62 0.84 5.21
CA ASN A 254 31.45 1.49 6.51
C ASN A 254 31.21 0.47 7.63
N ASP A 255 31.24 0.93 8.88
CA ASP A 255 30.99 0.11 10.07
C ASP A 255 29.57 -0.50 10.12
N ARG A 256 28.70 -0.14 9.17
CA ARG A 256 27.34 -0.68 9.02
C ARG A 256 27.28 -1.83 8.02
N GLY A 257 28.42 -2.28 7.49
CA GLY A 257 28.48 -3.37 6.50
C GLY A 257 27.92 -2.98 5.13
N GLN A 258 27.82 -1.69 4.83
CA GLN A 258 27.41 -1.19 3.52
C GLN A 258 28.62 -1.00 2.63
N VAL A 259 28.44 -1.19 1.32
CA VAL A 259 29.33 -0.70 0.27
C VAL A 259 28.57 0.36 -0.51
N VAL A 260 29.13 1.56 -0.59
CA VAL A 260 28.48 2.68 -1.28
C VAL A 260 29.22 3.02 -2.57
N TYR A 261 28.47 3.09 -3.67
CA TYR A 261 28.90 3.67 -4.93
C TYR A 261 28.18 5.01 -5.12
N ALA A 262 28.92 6.10 -5.30
CA ALA A 262 28.35 7.44 -5.42
C ALA A 262 28.70 8.07 -6.77
N GLY A 263 27.73 8.79 -7.35
CA GLY A 263 27.89 9.53 -8.59
C GLY A 263 26.98 10.75 -8.63
N GLY A 264 27.56 11.94 -8.38
CA GLY A 264 26.81 13.19 -8.34
C GLY A 264 25.76 13.19 -7.22
N ALA A 265 24.49 13.25 -7.57
CA ALA A 265 23.36 13.27 -6.63
C ALA A 265 22.77 11.87 -6.34
N TYR A 266 23.39 10.81 -6.83
CA TYR A 266 22.90 9.44 -6.72
C TYR A 266 23.87 8.57 -5.92
N GLU A 267 23.29 7.62 -5.20
CA GLU A 267 24.03 6.63 -4.42
C GLU A 267 23.42 5.24 -4.63
N LEU A 268 24.28 4.22 -4.77
CA LEU A 268 23.91 2.81 -4.70
C LEU A 268 24.55 2.25 -3.44
N ILE A 269 23.72 1.80 -2.53
CA ILE A 269 24.10 1.12 -1.29
C ILE A 269 23.88 -0.37 -1.49
N VAL A 270 24.92 -1.15 -1.25
CA VAL A 270 24.88 -2.61 -1.27
C VAL A 270 25.21 -3.12 0.13
N VAL A 271 24.36 -3.99 0.70
CA VAL A 271 24.66 -4.68 1.95
C VAL A 271 24.80 -6.18 1.66
N PRO A 272 26.02 -6.72 1.55
CA PRO A 272 26.22 -8.12 1.19
C PRO A 272 26.09 -9.04 2.40
N GLY A 273 24.88 -9.49 2.72
CA GLY A 273 24.66 -10.60 3.64
C GLY A 273 24.91 -10.29 5.13
N ARG A 274 24.82 -9.02 5.54
CA ARG A 274 25.02 -8.57 6.94
C ARG A 274 24.08 -9.31 7.90
N ASP A 275 22.80 -9.28 7.59
CA ASP A 275 21.74 -9.71 8.49
C ASP A 275 21.35 -11.16 8.21
N LYS A 276 21.34 -12.02 9.23
CA LYS A 276 20.99 -13.45 9.08
C LYS A 276 19.49 -13.64 9.29
N ALA A 277 18.85 -14.39 8.40
CA ALA A 277 17.43 -14.71 8.51
C ALA A 277 17.08 -15.51 9.77
N ALA A 278 18.04 -16.24 10.35
CA ALA A 278 17.87 -16.89 11.65
C ALA A 278 17.60 -15.89 12.79
N ASP A 279 18.15 -14.67 12.69
CA ASP A 279 18.05 -13.66 13.73
C ASP A 279 16.90 -12.68 13.46
N VAL A 280 16.70 -12.33 12.18
CA VAL A 280 15.72 -11.30 11.76
C VAL A 280 14.45 -11.86 11.12
N GLY A 281 14.34 -13.17 10.92
CA GLY A 281 13.21 -13.84 10.27
C GLY A 281 13.45 -14.08 8.77
N THR A 282 12.57 -14.85 8.15
CA THR A 282 12.72 -15.35 6.77
C THR A 282 11.77 -14.69 5.76
N ASP A 283 10.92 -13.75 6.18
CA ASP A 283 10.02 -13.02 5.28
C ASP A 283 10.65 -11.68 4.88
N PRO A 284 11.12 -11.51 3.63
CA PRO A 284 11.77 -10.27 3.21
C PRO A 284 10.87 -9.05 3.27
N MET A 285 9.56 -9.21 3.11
CA MET A 285 8.62 -8.09 3.19
C MET A 285 8.54 -7.55 4.63
N ALA A 286 8.42 -8.44 5.62
CA ALA A 286 8.46 -8.06 7.03
C ALA A 286 9.83 -7.49 7.43
N TYR A 287 10.93 -8.07 6.93
CA TYR A 287 12.27 -7.55 7.17
C TYR A 287 12.43 -6.12 6.65
N GLN A 288 12.06 -5.88 5.39
CA GLN A 288 12.13 -4.56 4.75
C GLN A 288 11.26 -3.53 5.49
N ALA A 289 10.06 -3.91 5.91
CA ALA A 289 9.12 -3.01 6.59
C ALA A 289 9.60 -2.61 7.99
N ASP A 290 10.16 -3.54 8.78
CA ASP A 290 10.32 -3.32 10.22
C ASP A 290 11.77 -3.31 10.69
N LYS A 291 12.67 -4.00 9.99
CA LYS A 291 13.99 -4.36 10.52
C LYS A 291 15.15 -3.78 9.73
N GLU A 292 14.95 -3.47 8.45
CA GLU A 292 15.98 -2.92 7.59
C GLU A 292 16.50 -1.56 8.11
N PRO A 293 17.77 -1.46 8.51
CA PRO A 293 18.38 -0.20 8.97
C PRO A 293 18.45 0.88 7.88
N GLU A 294 18.63 0.49 6.62
CA GLU A 294 18.75 1.38 5.47
C GLU A 294 17.44 2.17 5.21
N LEU A 295 16.29 1.62 5.63
CA LEU A 295 14.99 2.29 5.58
C LEU A 295 14.61 3.00 6.89
N ALA A 296 15.52 3.09 7.87
CA ALA A 296 15.28 3.87 9.08
C ALA A 296 14.95 5.35 8.82
N PRO A 297 15.65 6.07 7.90
CA PRO A 297 15.30 7.44 7.57
C PRO A 297 13.85 7.59 7.08
N TYR A 298 13.41 6.68 6.20
CA TYR A 298 12.03 6.58 5.74
C TYR A 298 11.05 6.41 6.92
N ARG A 299 11.31 5.48 7.83
CA ARG A 299 10.44 5.20 8.98
C ARG A 299 10.39 6.32 10.02
N SER A 300 11.47 7.09 10.14
CA SER A 300 11.57 8.20 11.10
C SER A 300 11.12 9.56 10.55
N SER A 301 10.95 9.68 9.23
CA SER A 301 10.62 10.95 8.59
C SER A 301 9.18 11.36 8.85
N SER A 302 8.95 12.64 9.11
CA SER A 302 7.59 13.22 9.22
C SER A 302 6.86 13.31 7.88
N TRP A 303 7.61 13.20 6.78
CA TRP A 303 7.09 13.14 5.41
C TRP A 303 7.74 11.95 4.69
N SER A 304 6.95 10.91 4.44
CA SER A 304 7.43 9.69 3.81
C SER A 304 6.32 8.96 3.05
N GLY A 305 6.66 8.29 1.95
CA GLY A 305 5.75 7.44 1.19
C GLY A 305 6.40 6.12 0.80
N ALA A 306 5.60 5.06 0.70
CA ALA A 306 6.02 3.80 0.12
C ALA A 306 5.01 3.36 -0.95
N SER A 307 5.51 2.84 -2.06
CA SER A 307 4.71 2.37 -3.19
C SER A 307 5.44 1.24 -3.91
N GLY A 308 4.75 0.56 -4.83
CA GLY A 308 5.36 -0.52 -5.63
C GLY A 308 5.85 -1.71 -4.79
N LEU A 309 5.40 -1.83 -3.54
CA LEU A 309 5.78 -2.91 -2.63
C LEU A 309 5.33 -4.25 -3.21
N ARG A 310 6.28 -5.13 -3.48
CA ARG A 310 6.00 -6.48 -3.99
C ARG A 310 7.00 -7.48 -3.44
N ARG A 311 6.54 -8.71 -3.32
CA ARG A 311 7.39 -9.86 -3.03
C ARG A 311 7.44 -10.74 -4.26
N THR A 312 8.63 -11.23 -4.56
CA THR A 312 8.90 -12.12 -5.68
C THR A 312 9.65 -13.35 -5.16
N ASP A 313 9.23 -14.53 -5.58
CA ASP A 313 9.88 -15.80 -5.26
C ASP A 313 10.31 -16.46 -6.58
N VAL A 314 11.60 -16.39 -6.93
CA VAL A 314 12.14 -16.89 -8.21
C VAL A 314 13.44 -17.65 -7.96
N GLY A 315 13.57 -18.84 -8.54
CA GLY A 315 14.81 -19.63 -8.48
C GLY A 315 15.27 -19.96 -7.06
N GLY A 316 14.34 -20.12 -6.12
CA GLY A 316 14.65 -20.35 -4.70
C GLY A 316 15.10 -19.10 -3.93
N THR A 317 15.11 -17.93 -4.57
CA THR A 317 15.39 -16.64 -3.94
C THR A 317 14.08 -15.91 -3.70
N THR A 318 13.86 -15.49 -2.45
CA THR A 318 12.75 -14.59 -2.10
C THR A 318 13.28 -13.18 -2.00
N THR A 319 12.66 -12.25 -2.72
CA THR A 319 13.01 -10.83 -2.75
C THR A 319 11.79 -9.99 -2.39
N ALA A 320 11.96 -8.97 -1.56
CA ALA A 320 11.00 -7.89 -1.41
C ALA A 320 11.55 -6.62 -2.05
N GLU A 321 10.74 -5.97 -2.87
CA GLU A 321 11.09 -4.74 -3.56
C GLU A 321 10.08 -3.65 -3.23
N GLY A 322 10.54 -2.40 -3.24
CA GLY A 322 9.66 -1.26 -3.06
C GLY A 322 10.29 0.05 -3.51
N THR A 323 9.42 1.03 -3.70
CA THR A 323 9.77 2.43 -3.91
C THR A 323 9.44 3.20 -2.64
N PHE A 324 10.36 4.05 -2.21
CA PHE A 324 10.26 4.85 -1.00
C PHE A 324 10.58 6.31 -1.32
N THR A 325 9.90 7.21 -0.63
CA THR A 325 10.19 8.64 -0.67
C THR A 325 10.25 9.17 0.75
N TRP A 326 11.19 10.08 1.00
CA TRP A 326 11.29 10.83 2.26
C TRP A 326 12.09 12.11 2.03
N ASN A 327 12.12 13.00 3.02
CA ASN A 327 12.98 14.19 2.97
C ASN A 327 14.32 13.90 3.65
N ASP A 328 15.42 14.28 3.00
CA ASP A 328 16.73 14.24 3.64
C ASP A 328 16.82 15.24 4.81
N SER A 329 17.97 15.25 5.50
CA SER A 329 18.20 16.17 6.63
C SER A 329 18.16 17.65 6.25
N SER A 330 18.30 17.98 4.97
CA SER A 330 18.17 19.35 4.43
C SER A 330 16.76 19.68 3.93
N GLY A 331 15.81 18.75 4.05
CA GLY A 331 14.43 18.91 3.60
C GLY A 331 14.21 18.62 2.11
N ARG A 332 15.22 18.12 1.39
CA ARG A 332 15.07 17.79 -0.04
C ARG A 332 14.37 16.44 -0.20
N PRO A 333 13.37 16.34 -1.09
CA PRO A 333 12.68 15.08 -1.31
C PRO A 333 13.57 14.11 -2.09
N LEU A 334 13.73 12.91 -1.53
CA LEU A 334 14.43 11.78 -2.13
C LEU A 334 13.44 10.76 -2.70
N TYR A 335 13.87 10.10 -3.77
CA TYR A 335 13.22 8.94 -4.35
C TYR A 335 14.19 7.77 -4.31
N VAL A 336 13.72 6.64 -3.79
CA VAL A 336 14.56 5.51 -3.45
C VAL A 336 13.91 4.22 -3.94
N ARG A 337 14.69 3.39 -4.61
CA ARG A 337 14.33 2.01 -4.95
C ARG A 337 15.12 1.06 -4.05
N ASN A 338 14.43 0.09 -3.47
CA ASN A 338 15.02 -0.85 -2.53
C ASN A 338 14.64 -2.29 -2.87
N ALA A 339 15.60 -3.21 -2.77
CA ALA A 339 15.42 -4.66 -2.83
C ALA A 339 16.10 -5.32 -1.64
N ALA A 340 15.34 -6.14 -0.91
CA ALA A 340 15.83 -7.04 0.13
C ALA A 340 15.73 -8.49 -0.37
N MET A 341 16.86 -9.11 -0.67
CA MET A 341 16.97 -10.46 -1.20
C MET A 341 17.43 -11.43 -0.12
N LEU A 342 16.71 -12.52 0.09
CA LEU A 342 17.12 -13.59 0.98
C LEU A 342 17.92 -14.64 0.19
N LEU A 343 19.24 -14.63 0.35
CA LEU A 343 20.18 -15.53 -0.33
C LEU A 343 20.95 -16.34 0.72
N LYS A 344 20.92 -17.68 0.61
CA LYS A 344 21.62 -18.62 1.52
C LYS A 344 21.44 -18.28 3.01
N GLY A 345 20.24 -17.86 3.41
CA GLY A 345 19.90 -17.53 4.80
C GLY A 345 20.37 -16.16 5.30
N ARG A 346 20.83 -15.27 4.41
CA ARG A 346 21.25 -13.91 4.72
C ARG A 346 20.55 -12.89 3.83
N TYR A 347 20.33 -11.70 4.35
CA TYR A 347 19.76 -10.59 3.61
C TYR A 347 20.82 -9.82 2.85
N HIS A 348 20.65 -9.76 1.54
CA HIS A 348 21.42 -8.94 0.63
C HIS A 348 20.56 -7.76 0.19
N LEU A 349 21.03 -6.54 0.40
CA LEU A 349 20.27 -5.33 0.09
C LEU A 349 20.88 -4.59 -1.08
N LEU A 350 20.01 -4.07 -1.94
CA LEU A 350 20.34 -3.10 -2.97
C LEU A 350 19.40 -1.91 -2.81
N GLN A 351 19.98 -0.74 -2.58
CA GLN A 351 19.22 0.49 -2.46
C GLN A 351 19.84 1.56 -3.35
N VAL A 352 19.03 2.15 -4.24
CA VAL A 352 19.46 3.30 -5.03
C VAL A 352 18.70 4.52 -4.56
N ILE A 353 19.43 5.57 -4.19
CA ILE A 353 18.91 6.84 -3.69
C ILE A 353 19.20 7.93 -4.72
N GLY A 354 18.24 8.82 -4.95
CA GLY A 354 18.46 10.03 -5.73
C GLY A 354 17.38 11.08 -5.53
N PRO A 355 17.47 12.22 -6.24
CA PRO A 355 16.48 13.30 -6.18
C PRO A 355 15.09 12.84 -6.65
N ALA A 356 14.03 13.30 -5.98
CA ALA A 356 12.66 12.89 -6.31
C ALA A 356 12.14 13.38 -7.67
N ASP A 357 12.77 14.38 -8.27
CA ASP A 357 12.51 14.87 -9.63
C ASP A 357 13.23 14.04 -10.72
N ARG A 358 14.09 13.09 -10.33
CA ARG A 358 14.89 12.25 -11.23
C ARG A 358 14.58 10.75 -11.10
N GLN A 359 13.32 10.40 -10.88
CA GLN A 359 12.86 9.02 -10.62
C GLN A 359 13.30 8.02 -11.69
N ARG A 360 13.16 8.36 -12.98
CA ARG A 360 13.56 7.47 -14.09
C ARG A 360 15.04 7.11 -14.06
N SER A 361 15.91 8.04 -13.63
CA SER A 361 17.34 7.75 -13.49
C SER A 361 17.58 6.77 -12.34
N VAL A 362 16.94 6.99 -11.18
CA VAL A 362 16.99 6.07 -10.03
C VAL A 362 16.51 4.68 -10.41
N ASP A 363 15.36 4.59 -11.11
CA ASP A 363 14.81 3.31 -11.58
C ASP A 363 15.79 2.60 -12.52
N THR A 364 16.40 3.32 -13.46
CA THR A 364 17.37 2.75 -14.41
C THR A 364 18.60 2.20 -13.67
N PHE A 365 19.17 2.97 -12.73
CA PHE A 365 20.32 2.52 -11.95
C PHE A 365 19.97 1.28 -11.11
N PHE A 366 18.79 1.29 -10.48
CA PHE A 366 18.32 0.18 -9.67
C PHE A 366 18.10 -1.08 -10.49
N ASP A 367 17.41 -0.97 -11.63
CA ASP A 367 17.08 -2.13 -12.47
C ASP A 367 18.36 -2.77 -13.06
N GLN A 368 19.37 -1.97 -13.42
CA GLN A 368 20.67 -2.51 -13.84
C GLN A 368 21.41 -3.20 -12.69
N ALA A 369 21.41 -2.60 -11.49
CA ALA A 369 22.06 -3.18 -10.31
C ALA A 369 21.38 -4.48 -9.87
N SER A 370 20.05 -4.51 -9.75
CA SER A 370 19.29 -5.69 -9.29
C SER A 370 19.36 -6.85 -10.28
N ALA A 371 19.34 -6.58 -11.59
CA ALA A 371 19.44 -7.62 -12.62
C ALA A 371 20.81 -8.29 -12.70
N THR A 372 21.86 -7.63 -12.20
CA THR A 372 23.26 -8.09 -12.34
C THR A 372 23.91 -8.49 -11.03
N TYR A 373 23.22 -8.26 -9.90
CA TYR A 373 23.74 -8.61 -8.60
C TYR A 373 24.00 -10.10 -8.47
N ARG A 374 25.24 -10.46 -8.16
CA ARG A 374 25.64 -11.82 -7.82
C ARG A 374 26.52 -11.80 -6.59
N THR A 375 26.44 -12.85 -5.80
CA THR A 375 27.30 -13.03 -4.63
C THR A 375 27.87 -14.43 -4.63
N ASP A 376 29.14 -14.54 -4.26
CA ASP A 376 29.84 -15.81 -4.17
C ASP A 376 29.52 -16.53 -2.85
N GLY A 377 29.11 -15.75 -1.84
CA GLY A 377 28.82 -16.14 -0.45
C GLY A 377 27.55 -16.93 -0.30
#